data_AF-A0A498JFU2-F1
#
_entry.id   AF-A0A498JFU2-F1
#
_cell.length_a   1.000
_cell.length_b   1.000
_cell.length_c   1.000
_cell.angle_alpha   90.00
_cell.angle_beta   90.00
_cell.angle_gamma   90.00
#
_symmetry.space_group_name_H-M   'P 1'
#
loop_
_entity.id
_entity.type
_entity.pdbx_description
1 polymer ?
#
loop_
_entity_poly.entity_id
_entity_poly.type
_entity_poly.pdbx_seq_one_letter_code
_entity_poly.pdbx_strand_id
1 'polypeptide(L)' 'MHGGLHNIILENDSFQIRNTIDRFVIGHIVEDSKAMMFGITGATANHAHRQASDAAHYRTRYALFFPCACVRFETYIC' A
#
# COMPACT_ATOMS: atom_id res chain seq x y z
N MET A 1 16.95 6.43 19.56
CA MET A 1 16.92 6.46 18.09
C MET A 1 16.02 5.31 17.66
N HIS A 2 14.77 5.60 17.31
CA HIS A 2 13.77 4.58 16.96
C HIS A 2 13.97 4.24 15.48
N GLY A 3 14.23 2.96 15.16
CA GLY A 3 14.42 2.49 13.78
C GLY A 3 13.10 2.54 13.01
N GLY A 4 12.70 3.73 12.58
CA GLY A 4 11.53 3.94 11.74
C GLY A 4 11.77 3.46 10.30
N LEU A 5 10.69 3.26 9.57
CA LEU A 5 10.78 3.01 8.14
C LEU A 5 11.29 4.29 7.45
N HIS A 6 12.27 4.14 6.56
CA HIS A 6 12.81 5.20 5.74
C HIS A 6 12.94 4.68 4.30
N ASN A 7 12.77 5.56 3.30
CA ASN A 7 12.90 5.24 1.87
C ASN A 7 11.96 4.14 1.37
N ILE A 8 10.67 4.26 1.66
CA ILE A 8 9.65 3.31 1.17
C ILE A 8 9.27 3.64 -0.28
N ILE A 9 9.11 2.61 -1.10
CA ILE A 9 8.50 2.71 -2.42
C ILE A 9 7.16 1.99 -2.38
N LEU A 10 6.07 2.73 -2.57
CA LEU A 10 4.73 2.16 -2.73
C LEU A 10 4.52 1.78 -4.20
N GLU A 11 4.51 0.49 -4.49
CA GLU A 11 4.20 -0.04 -5.82
C GLU A 11 2.71 -0.37 -5.93
N ASN A 12 2.07 0.11 -6.99
CA ASN A 12 0.64 -0.11 -7.20
C ASN A 12 0.29 -0.14 -8.70
N ASP A 13 -0.55 -1.09 -9.09
CA ASP A 13 -1.01 -1.29 -10.47
C ASP A 13 -2.32 -0.54 -10.80
N SER A 14 -2.92 0.14 -9.83
CA SER A 14 -4.06 1.04 -10.06
C SER A 14 -3.61 2.43 -10.50
N PHE A 15 -3.79 2.75 -11.78
CA PHE A 15 -3.51 4.09 -12.30
C PHE A 15 -4.30 5.19 -11.56
N GLN A 16 -5.54 4.88 -11.14
CA GLN A 16 -6.38 5.82 -10.40
C GLN A 16 -5.77 6.20 -9.06
N ILE A 17 -5.32 5.22 -8.26
CA ILE A 17 -4.71 5.48 -6.94
C ILE A 17 -3.43 6.31 -7.09
N ARG A 18 -2.57 5.95 -8.05
CA ARG A 18 -1.33 6.70 -8.32
C ARG A 18 -1.61 8.16 -8.68
N ASN A 19 -2.58 8.40 -9.56
CA ASN A 19 -2.96 9.75 -9.96
C ASN A 19 -3.60 10.54 -8.80
N THR A 20 -4.31 9.87 -7.90
CA THR A 20 -4.96 10.48 -6.73
C THR A 20 -3.98 10.82 -5.61
N ILE A 21 -2.91 10.05 -5.44
CA ILE A 21 -1.81 10.40 -4.53
C ILE A 21 -1.12 11.70 -5.01
N ASP A 22 -0.95 11.86 -6.32
CA ASP A 22 -0.33 13.03 -6.94
C ASP A 22 -1.25 14.27 -7.00
N ARG A 23 -2.55 14.07 -7.22
CA ARG A 23 -3.55 15.16 -7.33
C ARG A 23 -4.24 15.51 -6.01
N PHE A 24 -4.83 16.70 -5.94
CA PHE A 24 -5.64 17.12 -4.80
C PHE A 24 -7.04 16.48 -4.86
N VAL A 25 -7.33 15.65 -3.85
CA VAL A 25 -8.64 15.10 -3.43
C VAL A 25 -9.11 13.84 -4.17
N ILE A 26 -9.36 12.77 -3.40
CA ILE A 26 -10.51 11.84 -3.44
C ILE A 26 -10.58 11.13 -2.05
N GLY A 27 -11.33 11.70 -1.09
CA GLY A 27 -11.75 11.02 0.16
C GLY A 27 -10.72 10.84 1.29
N HIS A 28 -11.23 10.57 2.50
CA HIS A 28 -10.44 10.46 3.74
C HIS A 28 -9.29 9.43 3.67
N ILE A 29 -9.51 8.28 3.01
CA ILE A 29 -8.48 7.23 2.87
C ILE A 29 -7.22 7.75 2.17
N VAL A 30 -7.39 8.59 1.15
CA VAL A 30 -6.26 9.15 0.38
C VAL A 30 -5.53 10.20 1.21
N GLU A 31 -6.27 11.04 1.94
CA GLU A 31 -5.68 12.06 2.81
C GLU A 31 -4.84 11.43 3.92
N ASP A 32 -5.37 10.40 4.58
CA ASP A 32 -4.65 9.63 5.59
C ASP A 32 -3.40 8.97 4.99
N SER A 33 -3.53 8.38 3.80
CA SER A 33 -2.41 7.75 3.10
C SER A 33 -1.30 8.76 2.77
N LYS A 34 -1.66 9.97 2.33
CA LYS A 34 -0.69 11.06 2.08
C LYS A 34 -0.02 11.51 3.37
N ALA A 35 -0.79 11.74 4.44
CA ALA A 35 -0.26 12.13 5.73
C ALA A 35 0.75 11.10 6.26
N MET A 36 0.44 9.81 6.12
CA MET A 36 1.37 8.72 6.46
C MET A 36 2.64 8.76 5.59
N MET A 37 2.51 8.93 4.28
CA MET A 37 3.67 9.03 3.38
C MET A 37 4.55 10.25 3.69
N PHE A 38 3.95 11.41 3.99
CA PHE A 38 4.69 12.61 4.40
C PHE A 38 5.47 12.41 5.71
N GLY A 39 4.99 11.56 6.60
CA GLY A 39 5.69 11.19 7.83
C GLY A 39 6.94 10.33 7.61
N ILE A 40 7.14 9.78 6.42
CA ILE A 40 8.22 8.84 6.10
C ILE A 40 9.21 9.51 5.16
N THR A 41 10.42 9.79 5.66
CA THR A 41 11.48 10.39 4.83
C THR A 41 11.79 9.50 3.63
N GLY A 42 11.70 10.08 2.42
CA GLY A 42 12.01 9.39 1.16
C GLY A 42 10.90 8.47 0.64
N ALA A 43 9.67 8.55 1.18
CA ALA A 43 8.55 7.79 0.64
C ALA A 43 8.18 8.25 -0.79
N THR A 44 8.04 7.30 -1.71
CA THR A 44 7.62 7.54 -3.10
C THR A 44 6.53 6.54 -3.52
N ALA A 45 5.74 6.89 -4.53
CA ALA A 45 4.72 6.00 -5.09
C ALA A 45 4.94 5.80 -6.59
N ASN A 46 5.09 4.55 -7.01
CA ASN A 46 5.33 4.16 -8.39
C ASN A 46 4.17 3.35 -8.93
N HIS A 47 3.85 3.59 -10.20
CA HIS A 47 2.97 2.70 -10.93
C HIS A 47 3.75 1.46 -11.36
N ALA A 48 3.31 0.28 -10.92
CA ALA A 48 3.93 -0.98 -11.25
C ALA A 48 3.04 -1.79 -12.20
N HIS A 49 3.64 -2.60 -13.06
CA HIS A 49 2.89 -3.53 -13.89
C HIS A 49 2.20 -4.58 -13.00
N ARG A 50 1.03 -5.06 -13.40
CA ARG A 50 0.20 -5.99 -12.62
C ARG A 50 0.96 -7.19 -12.07
N GLN A 51 1.91 -7.72 -12.84
CA GLN A 51 2.76 -8.86 -12.46
C GLN A 51 3.65 -8.57 -11.23
N ALA A 52 4.08 -7.32 -11.02
CA ALA A 52 4.80 -6.93 -9.80
C ALA A 52 3.87 -6.89 -8.57
N SER A 53 2.55 -6.82 -8.79
CA SER A 53 1.51 -6.80 -7.76
C SER A 53 0.88 -8.20 -7.54
N ASP A 54 1.44 -9.27 -8.11
CA ASP A 54 0.83 -10.61 -8.04
C ASP A 54 0.70 -11.13 -6.60
N ALA A 55 1.67 -10.85 -5.73
CA ALA A 55 1.59 -11.19 -4.31
C ALA A 55 0.45 -10.45 -3.60
N ALA A 56 0.24 -9.16 -3.92
CA ALA A 56 -0.85 -8.35 -3.38
C ALA A 56 -2.21 -8.83 -3.89
N HIS A 57 -2.30 -9.22 -5.17
CA HIS A 57 -3.50 -9.83 -5.74
C HIS A 57 -3.82 -11.17 -5.08
N TYR A 58 -2.83 -12.03 -4.90
CA TYR A 58 -3.01 -13.31 -4.24
C TYR A 58 -3.54 -13.13 -2.83
N ARG A 59 -2.94 -12.24 -2.03
CA ARG A 59 -3.39 -11.93 -0.66
C ARG A 59 -4.82 -11.38 -0.64
N THR A 60 -5.14 -10.45 -1.53
CA THR A 60 -6.50 -9.89 -1.64
C THR A 60 -7.51 -10.97 -2.00
N ARG A 61 -7.22 -11.79 -3.00
CA ARG A 61 -8.11 -12.89 -3.41
C ARG A 61 -8.28 -13.93 -2.30
N TYR A 62 -7.20 -14.26 -1.59
CA TYR A 62 -7.25 -15.17 -0.46
C TYR A 62 -8.17 -14.64 0.64
N ALA A 63 -8.01 -13.37 1.02
CA ALA A 63 -8.86 -12.73 2.03
C ALA A 63 -10.34 -12.66 1.61
N LEU A 64 -10.61 -12.36 0.33
CA LEU A 64 -11.97 -12.36 -0.22
C LEU A 64 -12.61 -13.75 -0.24
N PHE A 65 -11.82 -14.80 -0.47
CA PHE A 65 -12.29 -16.18 -0.52
C PHE A 65 -12.54 -16.77 0.88
N PHE A 66 -11.84 -16.27 1.90
CA PHE A 66 -12.00 -16.66 3.31
C PHE A 66 -12.34 -15.46 4.20
N PRO A 67 -13.55 -14.88 4.10
CA PRO A 67 -13.94 -13.70 4.88
C PRO A 67 -13.98 -13.93 6.39
N CYS A 68 -13.87 -15.19 6.85
CA CYS A 68 -13.82 -15.56 8.28
C CYS A 68 -12.40 -15.73 8.85
N ALA A 69 -11.32 -15.55 8.07
CA ALA A 69 -9.94 -15.71 8.55
C ALA A 69 -9.32 -14.41 9.11
N CYS A 70 -10.14 -13.45 9.54
CA CYS A 70 -9.73 -12.13 10.04
C CYS A 70 -9.02 -12.12 11.41
N VAL A 71 -8.38 -13.23 11.80
CA VAL A 71 -7.51 -13.26 12.97
C VAL A 71 -6.07 -13.52 12.54
N ARG A 72 -5.38 -12.40 12.30
CA ARG A 72 -3.92 -12.24 12.43
C ARG A 72 -3.05 -12.76 11.27
N PHE A 73 -2.93 -11.95 10.22
CA PHE A 73 -1.75 -11.99 9.34
C PHE A 73 -0.63 -11.14 9.95
N GLU A 74 -0.11 -11.57 11.10
CA GLU A 74 1.26 -11.23 11.48
C GLU A 74 2.14 -12.42 11.12
N THR A 75 3.34 -12.13 10.63
CA THR A 75 4.42 -13.06 10.28
C THR A 75 4.31 -13.66 8.88
N TYR A 76 5.11 -13.12 7.94
CA TYR A 76 6.10 -13.85 7.15
C TYR A 76 6.89 -12.80 6.35
N ILE A 77 7.84 -12.16 7.05
CA ILE A 77 9.04 -11.57 6.46
C ILE A 77 10.15 -12.56 6.84
N CYS A 78 10.58 -13.36 5.87
CA CYS A 78 11.87 -14.03 5.82
C CYS A 78 12.40 -13.81 4.41
#